data_AF-A0A661M2H3-F1
#
_entry.id   AF-A0A661M2H3-F1
#
_cell.length_a   1.000
_cell.length_b   1.000
_cell.length_c   1.000
_cell.angle_alpha   90.00
_cell.angle_beta   90.00
_cell.angle_gamma   90.00
#
_symmetry.space_group_name_H-M   'P 1'
#
loop_
_entity.id
_entity.type
_entity.pdbx_description
1 polymer ?
#
loop_
_entity_poly.entity_id
_entity_poly.type
_entity_poly.pdbx_seq_one_letter_code
_entity_poly.pdbx_strand_id
1 'polypeptide(L)'
;MPVYKFKTFEEAERALWNFNPDEAYYARVAELWNFANKLSPVSYPRGIFKFRSLEEANKQREEWELNRAREIQSKRRLKANKG
;
A
#
# COMPACT_ATOMS: atom_id res chain seq x y z
N MET A 1 -13.30 -11.64 -5.04
CA MET A 1 -12.39 -12.25 -4.05
C MET A 1 -13.06 -13.50 -3.51
N PRO A 2 -12.55 -14.71 -3.82
CA PRO A 2 -13.03 -15.93 -3.20
C PRO A 2 -12.83 -15.86 -1.68
N VAL A 3 -13.80 -16.36 -0.91
CA VAL A 3 -13.71 -16.46 0.54
C VAL A 3 -13.27 -17.88 0.88
N TYR A 4 -12.12 -18.01 1.53
CA TYR A 4 -11.56 -19.30 1.97
C TYR A 4 -11.81 -19.49 3.47
N LYS A 5 -12.05 -20.75 3.88
CA LYS A 5 -12.15 -21.13 5.30
C LYS A 5 -10.91 -21.93 5.68
N PHE A 6 -10.18 -21.45 6.68
CA PHE A 6 -9.01 -22.12 7.26
C PHE A 6 -9.35 -22.62 8.66
N LYS A 7 -8.73 -23.70 9.10
CA LYS A 7 -8.96 -24.27 10.44
C LYS A 7 -8.05 -23.64 11.49
N THR A 8 -6.88 -23.15 11.08
CA THR A 8 -5.92 -22.48 11.97
C THR A 8 -5.36 -21.20 11.34
N PHE A 9 -4.70 -20.37 12.16
CA PHE A 9 -4.03 -19.16 11.69
C PHE A 9 -2.81 -19.48 10.83
N GLU A 10 -2.06 -20.52 11.17
CA GLU A 10 -0.88 -20.94 10.41
C GLU A 10 -1.25 -21.38 8.99
N GLU A 11 -2.39 -22.04 8.81
CA GLU A 11 -2.91 -22.37 7.48
C GLU A 11 -3.24 -21.12 6.66
N ALA A 12 -3.88 -20.13 7.29
CA ALA A 12 -4.19 -18.85 6.65
C ALA A 12 -2.92 -18.06 6.29
N GLU A 13 -1.94 -18.03 7.19
CA GLU A 13 -0.65 -17.37 6.96
C GLU A 13 0.09 -17.99 5.77
N ARG A 14 0.16 -19.32 5.68
CA ARG A 14 0.79 -19.99 4.53
C ARG A 14 0.07 -19.69 3.22
N ALA A 15 -1.25 -19.59 3.24
CA ALA A 15 -2.04 -19.30 2.04
C ALA A 15 -1.80 -17.88 1.48
N LEU A 16 -1.25 -16.95 2.27
CA LEU A 16 -0.87 -15.62 1.80
C LEU A 16 0.35 -15.63 0.87
N TRP A 17 1.20 -16.65 0.98
CA TRP A 17 2.47 -16.71 0.26
C TRP A 17 2.40 -17.68 -0.91
N ASN A 18 2.81 -17.21 -2.09
CA ASN A 18 3.16 -18.11 -3.19
C ASN A 18 4.64 -18.48 -3.07
N PHE A 19 4.94 -19.68 -2.57
CA PHE A 19 6.31 -20.16 -2.39
C PHE A 19 7.01 -20.58 -3.69
N ASN A 20 6.26 -20.76 -4.79
CA ASN A 20 6.79 -21.11 -6.10
C ASN A 20 6.24 -20.15 -7.18
N PRO A 21 6.65 -18.87 -7.15
CA PRO A 21 6.17 -17.88 -8.10
C PRO A 21 6.71 -18.15 -9.51
N ASP A 22 5.82 -18.11 -10.50
CA ASP A 22 6.14 -18.17 -11.92
C ASP A 22 6.10 -16.77 -12.55
N GLU A 23 6.46 -16.68 -13.84
CA GLU A 23 6.42 -15.41 -14.58
C GLU A 23 5.03 -14.77 -14.56
N ALA A 24 3.98 -15.58 -14.72
CA ALA A 24 2.59 -15.12 -14.71
C ALA A 24 2.19 -14.53 -13.34
N TYR A 25 2.69 -15.07 -12.23
CA TYR A 25 2.50 -14.51 -10.91
C TYR A 25 3.08 -13.10 -10.80
N TYR A 26 4.32 -12.89 -11.25
CA TYR A 26 4.95 -11.57 -11.21
C TYR A 26 4.24 -10.55 -12.10
N ALA A 27 3.75 -10.96 -13.28
CA ALA A 27 2.93 -10.11 -14.14
C ALA A 27 1.66 -9.63 -13.41
N ARG A 28 0.92 -10.53 -12.76
CA ARG A 28 -0.27 -10.18 -11.98
C ARG A 28 0.03 -9.24 -10.80
N VAL A 29 1.14 -9.46 -10.10
CA VAL A 29 1.57 -8.59 -8.99
C VAL A 29 1.89 -7.18 -9.51
N ALA A 30 2.59 -7.07 -10.64
CA ALA A 30 2.88 -5.78 -11.26
C ALA A 30 1.59 -5.04 -11.68
N GLU A 31 0.64 -5.75 -12.29
CA GLU A 31 -0.67 -5.21 -12.67
C GLU A 31 -1.46 -4.71 -11.46
N LEU A 32 -1.47 -5.48 -10.37
CA LEU A 32 -2.13 -5.09 -9.12
C LEU A 32 -1.60 -3.76 -8.59
N TRP A 33 -0.27 -3.61 -8.50
CA TRP A 33 0.35 -2.38 -8.00
C TRP A 33 0.18 -1.21 -8.97
N ASN A 34 0.24 -1.46 -10.28
CA ASN A 34 -0.06 -0.45 -11.29
C ASN A 34 -1.50 0.07 -11.16
N PHE A 35 -2.46 -0.81 -10.90
CA PHE A 35 -3.85 -0.43 -10.68
C PHE A 35 -4.04 0.33 -9.36
N ALA A 36 -3.46 -0.17 -8.25
CA ALA A 36 -3.53 0.49 -6.95
C ALA A 36 -2.97 1.92 -6.99
N ASN A 37 -1.83 2.12 -7.68
CA ASN A 37 -1.21 3.43 -7.88
C ASN A 37 -2.09 4.41 -8.66
N LYS A 38 -2.95 3.93 -9.57
CA LYS A 38 -3.92 4.78 -10.28
C LYS A 38 -5.07 5.21 -9.38
N LEU A 39 -5.56 4.32 -8.53
CA LEU A 39 -6.67 4.61 -7.61
C LEU A 39 -6.26 5.56 -6.48
N SER A 40 -5.09 5.32 -5.90
CA SER A 40 -4.55 6.10 -4.79
C SER A 40 -3.08 6.38 -5.04
N PRO A 41 -2.74 7.45 -5.78
CA PRO A 41 -1.36 7.79 -6.07
C PRO A 41 -0.67 8.26 -4.79
N VAL A 42 0.08 7.33 -4.19
CA VAL A 42 0.96 7.61 -3.05
C VAL A 42 2.31 8.09 -3.58
N SER A 43 2.83 9.17 -3.01
CA SER A 43 4.14 9.70 -3.35
C SER A 43 4.99 9.65 -2.09
N TYR A 44 5.95 8.72 -2.07
CA TYR A 44 6.95 8.67 -1.02
C TYR A 44 8.19 9.48 -1.44
N PRO A 45 8.93 10.08 -0.49
CA PRO A 45 10.22 10.69 -0.79
C PRO A 45 11.17 9.66 -1.40
N ARG A 46 11.92 10.05 -2.44
CA ARG A 46 12.93 9.16 -3.04
C ARG A 46 14.15 9.07 -2.13
N GLY A 47 14.75 7.88 -2.04
CA GLY A 47 15.98 7.65 -1.29
C GLY A 47 15.93 6.38 -0.46
N ILE A 48 17.07 6.03 0.13
CA ILE A 48 17.18 4.95 1.11
C ILE A 48 17.12 5.58 2.50
N PHE A 49 16.12 5.19 3.29
CA PHE A 49 15.95 5.65 4.67
C PHE A 49 16.40 4.55 5.62
N LYS A 50 17.29 4.90 6.55
CA LYS A 50 17.77 3.97 7.58
C LYS A 50 16.99 4.22 8.86
N PHE A 51 16.43 3.14 9.42
CA PHE A 51 15.71 3.14 10.68
C PHE A 51 16.37 2.22 11.68
N ARG A 52 16.18 2.50 12.97
CA ARG A 52 16.68 1.68 14.07
C ARG A 52 15.71 0.55 14.44
N SER A 53 14.42 0.73 14.12
CA SER A 53 13.38 -0.27 14.37
C SER A 53 12.25 -0.20 13.34
N LEU A 54 11.39 -1.22 13.33
CA LEU A 54 10.21 -1.26 12.47
C LEU A 54 9.18 -0.19 12.87
N GLU A 55 9.07 0.10 14.17
CA GLU A 55 8.17 1.13 14.70
C GLU A 55 8.56 2.53 14.19
N GLU A 56 9.86 2.83 14.13
CA GLU A 56 10.36 4.09 13.57
C GLU A 56 10.01 4.21 12.07
N ALA A 57 10.18 3.12 11.31
CA ALA A 57 9.83 3.07 9.89
C ALA A 57 8.31 3.26 9.67
N ASN A 58 7.49 2.59 10.48
CA ASN A 58 6.02 2.70 10.40
C ASN A 58 5.55 4.11 10.74
N LYS A 59 6.10 4.72 11.80
CA LYS A 59 5.76 6.10 12.19
C LYS A 59 6.09 7.10 11.07
N GLN A 60 7.26 6.98 10.45
CA GLN A 60 7.62 7.86 9.33
C GLN A 60 6.68 7.68 8.14
N ARG A 61 6.30 6.43 7.82
CA ARG A 61 5.32 6.14 6.78
C ARG A 61 3.96 6.77 7.07
N GLU A 62 3.46 6.63 8.30
CA GLU A 62 2.20 7.22 8.74
C GLU A 62 2.21 8.76 8.60
N GLU A 63 3.32 9.40 8.98
CA GLU A 63 3.48 10.85 8.81
C GLU A 63 3.38 11.28 7.35
N TRP A 64 4.02 10.55 6.43
CA TRP A 64 3.92 10.83 4.98
C TRP A 64 2.49 10.64 4.47
N GLU A 65 1.82 9.57 4.87
CA GLU A 65 0.44 9.28 4.46
C GLU A 65 -0.55 10.32 4.99
N LEU A 66 -0.40 10.75 6.25
CA LEU A 66 -1.22 11.81 6.86
C LEU A 66 -1.02 13.16 6.18
N ASN A 67 0.23 13.54 5.90
CA ASN A 67 0.52 14.80 5.21
C ASN A 67 -0.08 14.80 3.81
N ARG A 68 0.03 13.69 3.08
CA ARG A 68 -0.62 13.52 1.77
C ARG A 68 -2.15 13.61 1.86
N ALA A 69 -2.76 12.98 2.86
CA ALA A 69 -4.21 13.06 3.06
C ALA A 69 -4.67 14.51 3.31
N ARG A 70 -3.92 15.28 4.11
CA ARG A 70 -4.17 16.70 4.36
C ARG A 70 -4.08 17.53 3.08
N GLU A 71 -3.08 17.29 2.24
CA GLU A 71 -2.94 17.96 0.93
C GLU A 71 -4.13 17.68 -0.01
N ILE A 72 -4.61 16.43 -0.04
CA ILE A 72 -5.75 16.05 -0.88
C ILE A 72 -7.03 16.75 -0.38
N GLN A 73 -7.24 16.77 0.95
CA GLN A 73 -8.38 17.47 1.55
C GLN A 73 -8.37 18.97 1.25
N SER A 74 -7.21 19.63 1.39
CA SER A 74 -7.08 21.06 1.11
C SER A 74 -7.35 21.38 -0.37
N LYS A 75 -6.79 20.60 -1.30
CA LYS A 75 -7.05 20.73 -2.74
C LYS A 75 -8.53 20.52 -3.09
N ARG A 76 -9.19 19.53 -2.48
CA ARG A 76 -10.63 19.30 -2.68
C ARG A 76 -11.47 20.48 -2.18
N ARG A 77 -11.15 21.03 -1.00
CA ARG A 77 -11.82 22.21 -0.45
C ARG A 77 -11.65 23.44 -1.33
N LEU A 78 -10.44 23.68 -1.84
CA LEU A 78 -10.18 24.79 -2.76
C LEU A 78 -10.92 24.64 -4.09
N LYS A 79 -11.06 23.42 -4.61
CA LYS A 79 -11.83 23.15 -5.84
C LYS A 79 -13.33 23.37 -5.62
N ALA A 80 -13.87 22.96 -4.48
CA ALA A 80 -15.28 23.17 -4.12
C ALA A 80 -15.63 24.66 -3.94
N ASN A 81 -14.70 25.48 -3.45
CA ASN A 81 -14.91 26.93 -3.30
C ASN A 81 -14.72 27.75 -4.58
N LYS A 82 -14.24 27.12 -5.68
CA LYS A 82 -13.98 27.76 -6.98
C LYS A 82 -15.03 27.44 -8.05
N GLY A 83 -15.97 26.54 -7.77
CA GLY A 83 -17.11 26.22 -8.63
C GLY A 83 -18.40 26.74 -8.01
#